data_AF-A0A496W7F1-F1
#
_entry.id   AF-A0A496W7F1-F1
#
_cell.length_a   1.000
_cell.length_b   1.000
_cell.length_c   1.000
_cell.angle_alpha   90.00
_cell.angle_beta   90.00
_cell.angle_gamma   90.00
#
_symmetry.space_group_name_H-M   'P 1'
#
loop_
_entity.id
_entity.type
_entity.pdbx_description
1 polymer ?
#
loop_
_entity_poly.entity_id
_entity_poly.type
_entity_poly.pdbx_seq_one_letter_code
_entity_poly.pdbx_strand_id
1 'polypeptide(L)' 'MKISVELPNDITGVDQRYLKEALVSTLYSTGKLSEKQARQIVGMTRRAFEDMLYRFGFSVLIDNQDNLNIELNT' A
#
# COMPACT_ATOMS: atom_id res chain seq x y z
N MET A 1 7.90 12.86 -10.36
CA MET A 1 7.82 13.62 -9.10
C MET A 1 8.80 13.01 -8.10
N LYS A 2 9.54 13.81 -7.34
CA LYS A 2 10.47 13.34 -6.31
C LYS A 2 9.94 13.78 -4.94
N ILE A 3 9.76 12.84 -4.02
CA ILE A 3 9.33 13.08 -2.63
C ILE A 3 10.45 12.58 -1.71
N SER A 4 10.78 13.34 -0.67
CA SER A 4 11.73 12.96 0.38
C SER A 4 11.10 13.20 1.74
N VAL A 5 11.37 12.30 2.69
CA VAL A 5 10.92 12.38 4.08
C VAL A 5 12.14 12.15 4.96
N GLU A 6 12.33 13.00 5.97
CA GLU A 6 13.37 12.83 6.98
C GLU A 6 12.79 12.09 8.18
N LEU A 7 13.52 11.09 8.67
CA LEU A 7 13.13 10.29 9.83
C LEU A 7 14.20 10.40 10.91
N PRO A 8 13.83 10.28 12.19
CA PRO A 8 14.77 10.07 13.28
C PRO A 8 15.67 8.85 13.03
N ASN A 9 16.97 8.96 13.37
CA ASN A 9 17.97 7.93 13.11
C ASN A 9 17.87 6.70 14.04
N ASP A 10 17.05 6.78 15.08
CA ASP A 10 16.90 5.78 16.14
C ASP A 10 15.69 4.86 15.95
N ILE A 11 14.98 4.96 14.82
CA ILE A 11 13.85 4.09 14.53
C ILE A 11 14.35 2.70 14.08
N THR A 12 14.25 1.73 14.97
CA THR A 12 14.59 0.34 14.68
C THR A 12 13.51 -0.34 13.83
N GLY A 13 13.91 -1.14 12.84
CA GLY A 13 12.99 -1.96 12.04
C GLY A 13 12.27 -1.22 10.91
N VAL A 14 12.58 0.07 10.71
CA VAL A 14 12.07 0.85 9.57
C VAL A 14 13.17 0.96 8.53
N ASP A 15 13.10 0.10 7.53
CA ASP A 15 13.96 0.15 6.34
C ASP A 15 13.20 0.71 5.12
N GLN A 16 13.91 0.87 4.00
CA GLN A 16 13.32 1.37 2.76
C GLN A 16 12.15 0.50 2.27
N ARG A 17 12.21 -0.81 2.51
CA ARG A 17 11.17 -1.75 2.09
C ARG A 17 9.91 -1.54 2.92
N TYR A 18 10.04 -1.47 4.23
CA TYR A 18 8.94 -1.17 5.15
C TYR A 18 8.26 0.15 4.77
N LEU A 19 9.03 1.21 4.54
CA LEU A 19 8.49 2.52 4.16
C LEU A 19 7.72 2.46 2.83
N LYS A 20 8.26 1.74 1.85
CA LYS A 20 7.61 1.55 0.56
C LYS A 20 6.30 0.78 0.69
N GLU A 21 6.32 -0.33 1.42
CA GLU A 21 5.15 -1.18 1.65
C GLU A 21 4.06 -0.44 2.44
N ALA A 22 4.43 0.30 3.49
CA ALA A 22 3.52 1.12 4.29
C ALA A 22 2.84 2.23 3.46
N LEU A 23 3.64 2.95 2.65
CA LEU A 23 3.13 4.02 1.79
C LEU A 23 2.18 3.46 0.72
N VAL A 24 2.57 2.38 0.03
CA VAL A 24 1.74 1.76 -1.00
C VAL A 24 0.44 1.23 -0.40
N SER A 25 0.49 0.60 0.77
CA SER A 25 -0.70 0.11 1.47
C SER A 25 -1.66 1.24 1.82
N THR A 26 -1.13 2.36 2.32
CA THR A 26 -1.92 3.55 2.65
C THR A 26 -2.58 4.13 1.40
N LEU A 27 -1.82 4.30 0.31
CA LEU A 27 -2.33 4.85 -0.94
C LEU A 27 -3.37 3.93 -1.60
N TYR A 28 -3.21 2.61 -1.50
CA TYR A 28 -4.23 1.65 -1.93
C TYR A 28 -5.51 1.78 -1.08
N SER A 29 -5.38 1.72 0.25
CA SER A 29 -6.52 1.77 1.17
C SER A 29 -7.36 3.04 1.07
N THR A 30 -6.74 4.13 0.63
CA THR A 30 -7.36 5.46 0.44
C THR A 30 -7.83 5.71 -1.00
N GLY A 31 -7.84 4.68 -1.86
CA GLY A 31 -8.28 4.78 -3.25
C GLY A 31 -7.39 5.67 -4.13
N LYS A 32 -6.13 5.88 -3.76
CA LYS A 32 -5.16 6.63 -4.60
C LYS A 32 -4.41 5.74 -5.58
N LEU A 33 -4.39 4.43 -5.32
CA LEU A 33 -3.83 3.42 -6.21
C LEU A 33 -4.85 2.30 -6.40
N SER A 34 -4.94 1.77 -7.61
CA SER A 34 -5.61 0.47 -7.82
C SER A 34 -4.74 -0.67 -7.32
N GLU A 35 -5.36 -1.83 -7.04
CA GLU A 35 -4.63 -3.05 -6.61
C GLU A 35 -3.52 -3.41 -7.61
N LYS A 36 -3.80 -3.30 -8.92
CA LYS A 36 -2.83 -3.57 -10.00
C LYS A 36 -1.61 -2.66 -9.91
N GLN A 37 -1.82 -1.35 -9.72
CA GLN A 37 -0.73 -0.38 -9.59
C GLN A 37 0.09 -0.63 -8.32
N ALA A 38 -0.59 -0.87 -7.19
CA ALA A 38 0.05 -1.16 -5.92
C ALA A 38 0.97 -2.39 -6.02
N ARG A 39 0.47 -3.50 -6.59
CA ARG A 39 1.24 -4.73 -6.80
C ARG A 39 2.44 -4.55 -7.71
N GLN A 40 2.31 -3.77 -8.77
CA GLN A 40 3.43 -3.44 -9.66
C GLN A 40 4.52 -2.66 -8.92
N ILE A 41 4.15 -1.74 -8.03
CA ILE A 41 5.12 -0.95 -7.25
C ILE A 41 5.88 -1.86 -6.28
N VAL A 42 5.18 -2.70 -5.50
CA VAL A 42 5.84 -3.57 -4.50
C VAL A 42 6.45 -4.85 -5.10
N GLY A 43 6.11 -5.21 -6.35
CA GLY A 43 6.63 -6.39 -7.03
C GLY A 43 6.05 -7.70 -6.47
N MET A 44 4.78 -7.70 -6.06
CA MET A 44 4.14 -8.84 -5.39
C MET A 44 3.00 -9.43 -6.23
N THR A 45 2.75 -10.72 -6.02
CA THR A 45 1.52 -11.37 -6.49
C THR A 45 0.30 -10.85 -5.72
N ARG A 46 -0.91 -11.13 -6.20
CA ARG A 46 -2.15 -10.73 -5.51
C ARG A 46 -2.21 -11.26 -4.08
N ARG A 47 -2.03 -12.57 -3.89
CA ARG A 47 -2.04 -13.20 -2.56
C ARG A 47 -1.00 -12.60 -1.62
N ALA A 48 0.24 -12.43 -2.09
CA ALA A 48 1.30 -11.86 -1.27
C ALA A 48 1.02 -10.40 -0.89
N PHE A 49 0.36 -9.65 -1.76
CA PHE A 49 -0.07 -8.28 -1.48
C PHE A 49 -1.21 -8.24 -0.45
N GLU A 50 -2.20 -9.11 -0.56
CA GLU A 50 -3.27 -9.25 0.43
C GLU A 50 -2.70 -9.60 1.82
N ASP A 51 -1.75 -10.56 1.89
CA ASP A 51 -1.05 -10.92 3.13
C ASP A 51 -0.24 -9.74 3.71
N MET A 52 0.35 -8.92 2.85
CA MET A 52 1.10 -7.73 3.24
C MET A 52 0.17 -6.67 3.84
N LEU A 53 -1.01 -6.43 3.26
CA LEU A 53 -1.97 -5.43 3.76
C LEU A 53 -2.38 -5.69 5.22
N TYR A 54 -2.57 -6.96 5.60
CA TYR A 54 -2.88 -7.34 6.98
C TYR A 54 -1.80 -6.90 7.97
N ARG A 55 -0.52 -6.89 7.59
CA ARG A 55 0.59 -6.46 8.46
C ARG A 55 0.54 -4.97 8.79
N PHE A 56 -0.07 -4.18 7.92
CA PHE A 56 -0.26 -2.74 8.10
C PHE A 56 -1.65 -2.38 8.65
N GLY A 57 -2.44 -3.37 9.08
CA GLY A 57 -3.76 -3.14 9.66
C GLY A 57 -4.85 -2.79 8.65
N PHE A 58 -4.60 -2.97 7.35
CA PHE A 58 -5.61 -2.80 6.32
C PHE A 58 -6.32 -4.14 6.08
N SER A 59 -7.64 -4.17 6.25
CA SER A 59 -8.44 -5.31 5.82
C SER A 59 -8.87 -5.11 4.38
N VAL A 60 -8.63 -6.12 3.53
CA VAL A 60 -9.07 -6.18 2.13
C VAL A 60 -10.60 -6.13 2.01
N LEU A 61 -11.32 -6.36 3.11
CA LEU A 61 -12.79 -6.42 3.15
C LEU A 61 -13.47 -5.09 3.51
N ILE A 62 -12.74 -3.97 3.57
CA ILE A 62 -13.37 -2.66 3.72
C ILE A 62 -13.75 -2.16 2.33
N ASP A 63 -14.95 -2.56 1.90
CA ASP A 63 -15.65 -2.01 0.73
C ASP A 63 -16.05 -0.55 1.02
N ASN A 64 -15.09 0.38 0.96
CA ASN A 64 -15.42 1.77 0.75
C ASN A 64 -15.84 1.95 -0.72
N GLN A 65 -16.92 2.70 -0.98
CA GLN A 65 -17.40 3.00 -2.33
C GLN A 65 -16.30 3.54 -3.27
N ASP A 66 -15.33 4.27 -2.73
CA ASP A 66 -14.19 4.77 -3.52
C ASP A 66 -13.31 3.64 -4.07
N ASN A 67 -13.07 2.58 -3.29
CA ASN A 67 -12.26 1.43 -3.72
C ASN A 67 -12.98 0.63 -4.80
N LEU A 68 -14.29 0.39 -4.62
CA LEU A 68 -15.13 -0.29 -5.61
C LEU A 68 -15.16 0.46 -6.95
N ASN A 69 -15.27 1.79 -6.92
CA ASN A 69 -15.30 2.61 -8.13
C ASN A 69 -13.99 2.54 -8.93
N ILE A 70 -12.85 2.36 -8.26
CA ILE A 70 -11.56 2.22 -8.94
C ILE A 70 -11.44 0.82 -9.56
N GLU A 71 -11.80 -0.23 -8.81
CA GLU A 71 -11.68 -1.61 -9.29
C GLU A 71 -12.64 -1.94 -10.43
N LEU A 72 -13.85 -1.36 -10.45
CA LEU A 72 -14.84 -1.60 -11.51
C LEU A 72 -14.60 -0.80 -12.81
N ASN A 73 -13.78 0.25 -12.75
CA ASN A 73 -13.55 1.15 -13.89
C ASN A 73 -12.12 1.07 -14.48
N THR A 74 -11.33 0.04 -14.12
CA THR A 74 -10.02 -0.26 -14.73
C THR A 74 -9.95 -1.67 -15.31
#